data_AF-A7DT43-F1
#
_entry.id   AF-A7DT43-F1
#
_cell.length_a   1.000
_cell.length_b   1.000
_cell.length_c   1.000
_cell.angle_alpha   90.00
_cell.angle_beta   90.00
_cell.angle_gamma   90.00
#
_symmetry.space_group_name_H-M   'P 1'
#
loop_
_entity.id
_entity.type
_entity.pdbx_description
1 polymer ?
#
loop_
_entity_poly.entity_id
_entity_poly.type
_entity_poly.pdbx_seq_one_letter_code
_entity_poly.pdbx_strand_id
1 'polypeptide(L)'
;MLVKVVLFGLLGVSIHFIFNTLPWSAIAVHPCLRSWHSSNSGADSKRADVFCTTHSHSANFPALVMVAPSFPLLRLPLTNLKYIFRNMKITELTCCSLISKRTKHFIRQFCIFKDLLCNIGLFMGDALFYTISRNGNRLFSCYLKNGEFCVENSDRIEIKLLVDVKSWLNNLIYIFDLPKIKQLYFELTDGNFDEQRFQMLKELLNGIPIENLFIKFNTETDHIVKLFTTFPPINYFKFWHPLKPSQLTELRPVLSQRFCELDLIADVSLDELLLTSSPRIQIISHILTDKEINVFLKHWMAGLQPELEYLAIFNYLTNRVFNPNAILEGIPHEIAPPDREFDMCGMTSERGGIDIWLHQGIKATIVFAQINNISKISIAVHDTEYISFK
;
A
#
# COMPACT_ATOMS: atom_id res chain seq x y z
N MET A 1 24.51 23.41 8.77
CA MET A 1 25.24 23.05 7.54
C MET A 1 24.31 22.18 6.70
N LEU A 2 23.97 22.62 5.50
CA LEU A 2 23.23 21.87 4.51
C LEU A 2 24.19 21.11 3.64
N VAL A 3 24.03 19.81 3.51
CA VAL A 3 24.76 19.03 2.51
C VAL A 3 24.04 19.18 1.17
N LYS A 4 24.76 19.12 0.05
CA LYS A 4 24.24 18.98 -1.30
C LYS A 4 24.82 17.72 -1.95
N VAL A 5 24.06 16.65 -2.12
CA VAL A 5 24.56 15.53 -2.95
C VAL A 5 24.32 15.89 -4.41
N VAL A 6 25.38 15.85 -5.22
CA VAL A 6 25.33 16.02 -6.68
C VAL A 6 25.72 14.68 -7.30
N LEU A 7 24.73 13.99 -7.85
CA LEU A 7 24.95 12.71 -8.52
C LEU A 7 25.40 12.97 -9.96
N PHE A 8 26.67 12.73 -10.28
CA PHE A 8 27.12 12.61 -11.67
C PHE A 8 27.10 11.13 -12.05
N GLY A 9 25.95 10.68 -12.58
CA GLY A 9 25.80 9.31 -13.10
C GLY A 9 26.10 9.22 -14.59
N LEU A 10 26.42 8.00 -15.05
CA LEU A 10 26.51 7.62 -16.48
C LEU A 10 25.25 7.98 -17.31
N LEU A 11 24.15 8.33 -16.66
CA LEU A 11 22.86 8.65 -17.25
C LEU A 11 22.66 10.17 -17.51
N GLY A 12 23.69 11.01 -17.33
CA GLY A 12 23.65 12.42 -17.75
C GLY A 12 22.75 13.35 -16.91
N VAL A 13 22.20 12.88 -15.78
CA VAL A 13 21.34 13.68 -14.89
C VAL A 13 22.13 14.09 -13.65
N SER A 14 22.28 15.41 -13.44
CA SER A 14 22.77 16.00 -12.20
C SER A 14 21.61 16.19 -11.23
N ILE A 15 21.52 15.34 -10.20
CA ILE A 15 20.48 15.47 -9.17
C ILE A 15 21.09 16.18 -7.96
N HIS A 16 20.50 17.32 -7.57
CA HIS A 16 20.93 18.16 -6.45
C HIS A 16 19.99 17.98 -5.25
N PHE A 17 20.51 17.49 -4.11
CA PHE A 17 19.70 17.25 -2.91
C PHE A 17 20.21 18.02 -1.70
N ILE A 18 19.37 18.81 -1.04
CA ILE A 18 19.73 19.70 0.09
C ILE A 18 19.37 19.05 1.44
N PHE A 19 20.33 18.95 2.37
CA PHE A 19 20.17 18.33 3.70
C PHE A 19 20.07 19.38 4.81
N ASN A 20 19.64 19.01 6.01
CA ASN A 20 19.93 19.72 7.25
C ASN A 20 20.71 18.81 8.19
N THR A 21 21.79 19.35 8.78
CA THR A 21 22.59 18.82 9.92
C THR A 21 23.58 17.68 9.63
N LEU A 22 24.87 17.98 9.81
CA LEU A 22 25.98 17.03 9.97
C LEU A 22 26.72 17.43 11.27
N PRO A 23 27.03 16.50 12.19
CA PRO A 23 27.91 16.75 13.32
C PRO A 23 29.33 17.04 12.81
N TRP A 24 29.93 18.12 13.29
CA TRP A 24 31.29 18.56 12.90
C TRP A 24 32.37 17.48 13.10
N SER A 25 32.19 16.58 14.06
CA SER A 25 33.08 15.44 14.30
C SER A 25 33.16 14.46 13.13
N ALA A 26 32.13 14.37 12.27
CA ALA A 26 32.13 13.48 11.11
C ALA A 26 32.96 14.00 9.93
N ILE A 27 33.25 15.31 9.88
CA ILE A 27 33.99 15.95 8.78
C ILE A 27 35.47 16.18 9.16
N ALA A 28 35.78 16.32 10.45
CA ALA A 28 37.11 16.75 10.90
C ALA A 28 38.25 15.71 10.80
N VAL A 29 38.03 14.52 10.22
CA VAL A 29 39.05 13.47 10.16
C VAL A 29 39.25 12.94 8.74
N HIS A 30 39.89 13.71 7.86
CA HIS A 30 40.89 13.13 6.94
C HIS A 30 41.71 14.20 6.19
N PRO A 31 43.06 14.21 6.29
CA PRO A 31 43.94 15.10 5.52
C PRO A 31 43.99 14.83 4.00
N CYS A 32 43.19 13.89 3.47
CA CYS A 32 43.22 13.55 2.03
C CYS A 32 42.67 14.63 1.10
N LEU A 33 42.21 15.77 1.61
CA LEU A 33 41.74 16.90 0.79
C LEU A 33 42.85 17.86 0.33
N ARG A 34 44.12 17.67 0.72
CA ARG A 34 45.22 18.57 0.26
C ARG A 34 46.08 18.05 -0.89
N SER A 35 45.90 16.82 -1.38
CA SER A 35 46.75 16.31 -2.46
C SER A 35 45.92 15.63 -3.56
N TRP A 36 45.34 16.40 -4.47
CA TRP A 36 44.93 15.85 -5.76
C TRP A 36 45.10 16.89 -6.87
N HIS A 37 46.36 17.15 -7.22
CA HIS A 37 46.71 17.63 -8.54
C HIS A 37 46.85 16.42 -9.47
N SER A 38 45.92 16.32 -10.42
CA SER A 38 46.13 15.79 -11.77
C SER A 38 47.19 14.69 -11.91
N SER A 39 46.79 13.42 -11.86
CA SER A 39 47.62 12.30 -12.33
C SER A 39 46.77 11.38 -13.21
N ASN A 40 47.06 11.55 -14.50
CA ASN A 40 46.70 10.86 -15.73
C ASN A 40 46.28 9.37 -15.73
N SER A 41 45.53 9.09 -16.82
CA SER A 41 45.61 7.95 -17.75
C SER A 41 45.17 6.57 -17.30
N GLY A 42 44.22 6.01 -18.05
CA GLY A 42 43.87 4.60 -18.03
C GLY A 42 42.43 4.39 -18.48
N ALA A 43 42.23 4.14 -19.77
CA ALA A 43 40.96 3.73 -20.33
C ALA A 43 40.55 2.38 -19.73
N ASP A 44 39.56 2.38 -18.83
CA ASP A 44 38.64 1.26 -18.62
C ASP A 44 37.57 1.65 -17.59
N SER A 45 36.31 1.52 -17.97
CA SER A 45 35.11 1.87 -17.18
C SER A 45 35.02 3.36 -16.79
N LYS A 46 34.24 4.14 -17.54
CA LYS A 46 33.78 5.50 -17.15
C LYS A 46 33.11 5.43 -15.76
N ARG A 47 33.89 5.64 -14.71
CA ARG A 47 33.51 5.50 -13.31
C ARG A 47 32.58 6.66 -12.96
N ALA A 48 31.33 6.38 -12.57
CA ALA A 48 30.44 7.41 -12.07
C ALA A 48 30.99 7.94 -10.74
N ASP A 49 31.41 9.20 -10.70
CA ASP A 49 31.89 9.84 -9.50
C ASP A 49 30.72 10.52 -8.77
N VAL A 50 30.45 10.06 -7.55
CA VAL A 50 29.40 10.61 -6.70
C VAL A 50 30.00 11.65 -5.77
N PHE A 51 29.53 12.88 -5.89
CA PHE A 51 30.05 14.00 -5.11
C PHE A 51 29.03 14.50 -4.10
N CYS A 52 29.52 14.81 -2.90
CA CYS A 52 28.74 15.39 -1.83
C CYS A 52 29.33 16.78 -1.54
N THR A 53 28.61 17.84 -1.87
CA THR A 53 28.90 19.23 -1.49
C THR A 53 28.29 19.54 -0.13
N THR A 54 28.78 20.56 0.58
CA THR A 54 28.11 21.09 1.77
C THR A 54 28.03 22.61 1.67
N HIS A 55 27.09 23.22 2.38
CA HIS A 55 26.76 24.63 2.38
C HIS A 55 26.47 25.02 3.83
N SER A 56 27.23 25.93 4.40
CA SER A 56 26.92 26.53 5.70
C SER A 56 26.06 27.77 5.48
N HIS A 57 24.77 27.75 5.81
CA HIS A 57 24.04 29.00 6.06
C HIS A 57 24.48 29.52 7.43
N SER A 58 25.23 30.61 7.46
CA SER A 58 25.43 31.42 8.67
C SER A 58 24.22 32.37 8.76
N ALA A 59 23.48 32.32 9.88
CA ALA A 59 22.30 33.15 10.09
C ALA A 59 22.60 34.66 10.04
N ASN A 60 23.87 35.06 10.17
CA ASN A 60 24.25 36.47 10.25
C ASN A 60 24.78 37.06 8.93
N PHE A 61 24.93 36.26 7.86
CA PHE A 61 25.42 36.77 6.56
C PHE A 61 24.82 35.98 5.39
N PRO A 62 23.66 36.39 4.83
CA PRO A 62 23.03 35.72 3.70
C PRO A 62 23.90 35.69 2.42
N ALA A 63 24.86 36.61 2.28
CA ALA A 63 25.67 36.77 1.06
C ALA A 63 26.89 35.83 0.96
N LEU A 64 27.25 35.09 2.02
CA LEU A 64 28.37 34.13 2.00
C LEU A 64 27.83 32.70 1.93
N VAL A 65 27.29 32.31 0.77
CA VAL A 65 27.12 30.90 0.44
C VAL A 65 28.51 30.32 0.21
N MET A 66 29.16 29.84 1.29
CA MET A 66 30.38 29.06 1.13
C MET A 66 30.02 27.76 0.40
N VAL A 67 30.51 27.64 -0.84
CA VAL A 67 30.50 26.39 -1.59
C VAL A 67 31.57 25.51 -0.95
N ALA A 68 31.19 24.60 -0.05
CA ALA A 68 32.17 23.68 0.49
C ALA A 68 32.63 22.72 -0.61
N PRO A 69 33.91 22.28 -0.57
CA PRO A 69 34.44 21.37 -1.56
C PRO A 69 33.63 20.08 -1.61
N SER A 70 33.25 19.69 -2.82
CA SER A 70 32.71 18.36 -3.09
C SER A 70 33.74 17.30 -2.76
N PHE A 71 33.36 16.25 -2.05
CA PHE A 71 34.22 15.08 -1.84
C PHE A 71 33.65 13.82 -2.50
N PRO A 72 34.51 12.89 -2.95
CA PRO A 72 34.07 11.64 -3.55
C PRO A 72 33.46 10.72 -2.50
N LEU A 73 32.12 10.61 -2.49
CA LEU A 73 31.33 9.90 -1.48
C LEU A 73 31.82 8.46 -1.27
N LEU A 74 32.13 7.75 -2.36
CA LEU A 74 32.51 6.33 -2.33
C LEU A 74 33.96 6.06 -1.92
N ARG A 75 34.78 7.12 -1.73
CA ARG A 75 36.15 7.00 -1.20
C ARG A 75 36.22 7.25 0.30
N LEU A 76 35.10 7.58 0.95
CA LEU A 76 35.05 7.73 2.39
C LEU A 76 35.26 6.39 3.11
N PRO A 77 35.80 6.42 4.35
CA PRO A 77 35.76 5.27 5.25
C PRO A 77 34.34 4.74 5.43
N LEU A 78 34.22 3.42 5.60
CA LEU A 78 32.92 2.71 5.64
C LEU A 78 31.98 3.26 6.71
N THR A 79 32.52 3.66 7.85
CA THR A 79 31.80 4.27 8.98
C THR A 79 31.12 5.59 8.58
N ASN A 80 31.85 6.45 7.88
CA ASN A 80 31.36 7.76 7.44
C ASN A 80 30.35 7.58 6.30
N LEU A 81 30.61 6.63 5.39
CA LEU A 81 29.67 6.31 4.31
C LEU A 81 28.35 5.76 4.84
N LYS A 82 28.41 4.85 5.83
CA LYS A 82 27.24 4.34 6.56
C LYS A 82 26.47 5.46 7.25
N TYR A 83 27.17 6.39 7.89
CA TYR A 83 26.54 7.56 8.51
C TYR A 83 25.79 8.39 7.48
N ILE A 84 26.41 8.71 6.34
CA ILE A 84 25.77 9.52 5.30
C ILE A 84 24.52 8.84 4.75
N PHE A 85 24.61 7.56 4.36
CA PHE A 85 23.45 6.85 3.82
C PHE A 85 22.29 6.77 4.82
N ARG A 86 22.57 6.60 6.12
CA ARG A 86 21.51 6.58 7.14
C ARG A 86 20.80 7.92 7.33
N ASN A 87 21.41 9.03 6.92
CA ASN A 87 20.84 10.37 7.03
C ASN A 87 20.29 10.90 5.69
N MET A 88 20.38 10.12 4.61
CA MET A 88 19.76 10.44 3.32
C MET A 88 18.26 10.16 3.34
N LYS A 89 17.50 10.99 2.62
CA LYS A 89 16.08 10.71 2.35
C LYS A 89 15.95 9.42 1.55
N ILE A 90 14.82 8.73 1.68
CA ILE A 90 14.57 7.48 0.97
C ILE A 90 14.65 7.67 -0.56
N THR A 91 14.17 8.79 -1.09
CA THR A 91 14.29 9.11 -2.52
C THR A 91 15.74 9.25 -2.98
N GLU A 92 16.59 9.86 -2.15
CA GLU A 92 18.02 10.03 -2.41
C GLU A 92 18.73 8.68 -2.42
N LEU A 93 18.44 7.84 -1.43
CA LEU A 93 18.94 6.47 -1.37
C LEU A 93 18.54 5.68 -2.61
N THR A 94 17.29 5.80 -3.02
CA THR A 94 16.79 5.12 -4.21
C THR A 94 17.48 5.60 -5.49
N CYS A 95 17.75 6.90 -5.61
CA CYS A 95 18.52 7.43 -6.75
C CYS A 95 19.99 6.97 -6.67
N CYS A 96 20.59 6.99 -5.49
CA CYS A 96 21.98 6.60 -5.27
C CYS A 96 22.24 5.12 -5.60
N SER A 97 21.25 4.26 -5.37
CA SER A 97 21.37 2.83 -5.66
C SER A 97 21.46 2.51 -7.15
N LEU A 98 20.95 3.39 -8.01
CA LEU A 98 21.03 3.22 -9.46
C LEU A 98 22.43 3.49 -10.02
N ILE A 99 23.27 4.17 -9.27
CA ILE A 99 24.58 4.62 -9.74
C ILE A 99 25.53 3.43 -9.94
N SER A 100 25.52 2.46 -9.03
CA SER A 100 26.40 1.31 -9.10
C SER A 100 25.88 0.15 -8.25
N LYS A 101 26.31 -1.08 -8.57
CA LYS A 101 26.07 -2.26 -7.72
C LYS A 101 26.60 -2.05 -6.30
N ARG A 102 27.70 -1.32 -6.16
CA ARG A 102 28.34 -1.02 -4.86
C ARG A 102 27.47 -0.11 -3.99
N THR A 103 26.93 0.97 -4.54
CA THR A 103 26.01 1.86 -3.80
C THR A 103 24.73 1.12 -3.42
N LYS A 104 24.13 0.39 -4.36
CA LYS A 104 22.98 -0.49 -4.08
C LYS A 104 23.24 -1.43 -2.90
N HIS A 105 24.40 -2.11 -2.88
CA HIS A 105 24.75 -3.03 -1.80
C HIS A 105 24.96 -2.31 -0.46
N PHE A 106 25.67 -1.18 -0.45
CA PHE A 106 25.88 -0.41 0.77
C PHE A 106 24.59 0.12 1.37
N ILE A 107 23.64 0.57 0.54
CA ILE A 107 22.35 1.05 1.06
C ILE A 107 21.60 -0.10 1.73
N ARG A 108 21.49 -1.28 1.09
CA ARG A 108 20.85 -2.45 1.69
C ARG A 108 21.54 -2.88 2.99
N GLN A 109 22.86 -2.81 3.05
CA GLN A 109 23.62 -3.24 4.23
C GLN A 109 23.57 -2.22 5.38
N PHE A 110 23.57 -0.92 5.07
CA PHE A 110 23.73 0.14 6.07
C PHE A 110 22.40 0.68 6.56
N CYS A 111 21.40 0.76 5.69
CA CYS A 111 20.09 1.29 6.00
C CYS A 111 19.16 0.15 6.36
N ILE A 112 18.46 0.31 7.50
CA ILE A 112 17.43 -0.64 7.93
C ILE A 112 16.10 0.05 7.67
N PHE A 113 15.32 -0.54 6.77
CA PHE A 113 14.00 -0.04 6.44
C PHE A 113 12.97 -0.93 7.11
N LYS A 114 12.29 -0.39 8.13
CA LYS A 114 11.16 -1.06 8.77
C LYS A 114 9.85 -0.50 8.25
N ASP A 115 8.84 -1.37 8.22
CA ASP A 115 7.43 -1.05 7.97
C ASP A 115 7.20 -0.30 6.64
N LEU A 116 8.04 -0.58 5.65
CA LEU A 116 7.84 -0.08 4.30
C LEU A 116 6.85 -0.98 3.57
N LEU A 117 5.88 -0.35 2.92
CA LEU A 117 4.88 -1.02 2.10
C LEU A 117 5.03 -0.52 0.66
N CYS A 118 4.99 -1.45 -0.28
CA CYS A 118 4.98 -1.14 -1.71
C CYS A 118 3.59 -1.40 -2.29
N ASN A 119 3.03 -0.40 -2.94
CA ASN A 119 1.77 -0.48 -3.66
C ASN A 119 2.04 -0.21 -5.13
N ILE A 120 1.43 -1.01 -6.00
CA ILE A 120 1.54 -0.87 -7.46
C ILE A 120 0.14 -0.69 -7.99
N GLY A 121 -0.05 0.24 -8.91
CA GLY A 121 -1.35 0.47 -9.53
C GLY A 121 -1.25 0.79 -11.01
N LEU A 122 -2.17 0.21 -11.79
CA LEU A 122 -2.53 0.73 -13.11
C LEU A 122 -3.71 1.66 -12.97
N PHE A 123 -3.50 2.92 -13.32
CA PHE A 123 -4.53 3.95 -13.31
C PHE A 123 -4.93 4.29 -14.76
N MET A 124 -6.07 4.96 -14.90
CA MET A 124 -6.49 5.53 -16.18
C MET A 124 -5.46 6.52 -16.73
N GLY A 125 -5.36 6.63 -18.06
CA GLY A 125 -4.44 7.59 -18.71
C GLY A 125 -2.96 7.17 -18.68
N ASP A 126 -2.71 5.86 -18.86
CA ASP A 126 -1.39 5.26 -19.13
C ASP A 126 -0.36 5.31 -18.01
N ALA A 127 -0.77 5.61 -16.79
CA ALA A 127 0.17 5.75 -15.68
C ALA A 127 0.22 4.47 -14.83
N LEU A 128 1.35 3.76 -14.94
CA LEU A 128 1.76 2.75 -13.97
C LEU A 128 2.41 3.46 -12.79
N PHE A 129 1.86 3.30 -11.59
CA PHE A 129 2.34 3.93 -10.37
C PHE A 129 2.93 2.92 -9.40
N TYR A 130 4.03 3.31 -8.78
CA TYR A 130 4.65 2.67 -7.63
C TYR A 130 4.58 3.65 -6.48
N THR A 131 4.14 3.21 -5.31
CA THR A 131 4.18 4.03 -4.12
C THR A 131 4.84 3.25 -3.00
N ILE A 132 5.84 3.87 -2.37
CA ILE A 132 6.41 3.40 -1.11
C ILE A 132 5.82 4.23 0.01
N SER A 133 5.24 3.58 1.00
CA SER A 133 4.66 4.23 2.18
C SER A 133 5.16 3.59 3.48
N ARG A 134 5.01 4.33 4.58
CA ARG A 134 5.23 3.84 5.95
C ARG A 134 4.11 4.36 6.84
N ASN A 135 3.45 3.47 7.56
CA ASN A 135 2.35 3.81 8.49
C ASN A 135 1.30 4.73 7.83
N GLY A 136 0.88 4.42 6.60
CA GLY A 136 -0.06 5.21 5.81
C GLY A 136 0.52 6.45 5.13
N ASN A 137 1.71 6.92 5.54
CA ASN A 137 2.34 8.09 4.94
C ASN A 137 3.11 7.73 3.68
N ARG A 138 2.76 8.37 2.56
CA ARG A 138 3.48 8.26 1.29
C ARG A 138 4.87 8.88 1.40
N LEU A 139 5.90 8.08 1.15
CA LEU A 139 7.30 8.53 1.19
C LEU A 139 7.74 9.06 -0.18
N PHE A 140 7.43 8.31 -1.22
CA PHE A 140 7.60 8.73 -2.62
C PHE A 140 6.77 7.86 -3.56
N SER A 141 6.58 8.38 -4.76
CA SER A 141 5.93 7.70 -5.87
C SER A 141 6.88 7.60 -7.04
N CYS A 142 6.67 6.61 -7.88
CA CYS A 142 7.25 6.58 -9.21
C CYS A 142 6.16 6.30 -10.22
N TYR A 143 6.29 6.86 -11.41
CA TYR A 143 5.34 6.59 -12.46
C TYR A 143 5.99 6.61 -13.82
N LEU A 144 5.45 5.79 -14.71
CA LEU A 144 5.76 5.84 -16.13
C LEU A 144 4.76 6.80 -16.79
N LYS A 145 5.26 7.85 -17.45
CA LYS A 145 4.43 8.78 -18.23
C LYS A 145 5.13 9.08 -19.55
N ASN A 146 4.42 8.87 -20.66
CA ASN A 146 4.95 9.08 -22.01
C ASN A 146 6.28 8.34 -22.29
N GLY A 147 6.45 7.15 -21.71
CA GLY A 147 7.69 6.35 -21.83
C GLY A 147 8.85 6.81 -20.94
N GLU A 148 8.69 7.91 -20.19
CA GLU A 148 9.70 8.39 -19.24
C GLU A 148 9.35 7.94 -17.81
N PHE A 149 10.35 7.46 -17.08
CA PHE A 149 10.19 7.05 -15.70
C PHE A 149 10.50 8.21 -14.76
N CYS A 150 9.50 8.64 -13.99
CA CYS A 150 9.59 9.78 -13.09
C CYS A 150 9.49 9.32 -11.63
N VAL A 151 10.25 9.96 -10.76
CA VAL A 151 10.17 9.79 -9.30
C VAL A 151 9.72 11.09 -8.68
N GLU A 152 8.63 11.05 -7.92
CA GLU A 152 8.08 12.18 -7.17
C GLU A 152 8.25 11.91 -5.67
N ASN A 153 8.93 12.81 -4.96
CA ASN A 153 9.02 12.73 -3.50
C ASN A 153 7.82 13.40 -2.80
N SER A 154 7.79 13.38 -1.46
CA SER A 154 6.78 14.09 -0.67
C SER A 154 6.70 15.60 -0.97
N ASP A 155 7.83 16.19 -1.38
CA ASP A 155 7.97 17.61 -1.70
C ASP A 155 7.55 17.93 -3.16
N ARG A 156 6.98 16.93 -3.88
CA ARG A 156 6.56 16.98 -5.28
C ARG A 156 7.68 17.36 -6.27
N ILE A 157 8.92 17.08 -5.90
CA ILE A 157 10.06 17.23 -6.81
C ILE A 157 10.08 16.01 -7.72
N GLU A 158 9.98 16.25 -9.02
CA GLU A 158 10.02 15.22 -10.07
C GLU A 158 11.46 15.04 -10.58
N ILE A 159 11.93 13.80 -10.56
CA ILE A 159 13.22 13.40 -11.12
C ILE A 159 12.96 12.41 -12.24
N LYS A 160 13.36 12.78 -13.46
CA LYS A 160 13.35 11.87 -14.61
C LYS A 160 14.55 10.94 -14.56
N LEU A 161 14.30 9.64 -14.70
CA LEU A 161 15.31 8.59 -14.69
C LEU A 161 15.28 7.81 -16.00
N LEU A 162 16.46 7.55 -16.55
CA LEU A 162 16.65 6.69 -17.71
C LEU A 162 16.87 5.23 -17.24
N VAL A 163 15.82 4.63 -16.68
CA VAL A 163 15.84 3.25 -16.17
C VAL A 163 14.55 2.54 -16.61
N ASP A 164 14.66 1.28 -16.99
CA ASP A 164 13.48 0.48 -17.31
C ASP A 164 12.71 0.11 -16.04
N VAL A 165 11.40 -0.04 -16.20
CA VAL A 165 10.44 -0.29 -15.12
C VAL A 165 10.79 -1.53 -14.28
N LYS A 166 11.27 -2.60 -14.94
CA LYS A 166 11.60 -3.87 -14.29
C LYS A 166 12.86 -3.78 -13.45
N SER A 167 13.91 -3.18 -13.99
CA SER A 167 15.14 -2.90 -13.25
C SER A 167 14.88 -1.98 -12.06
N TRP A 168 13.98 -1.00 -12.21
CA TRP A 168 13.58 -0.12 -11.11
C TRP A 168 12.87 -0.89 -9.99
N LEU A 169 11.83 -1.67 -10.29
CA LEU A 169 11.14 -2.44 -9.25
C LEU A 169 12.08 -3.41 -8.54
N ASN A 170 12.90 -4.14 -9.28
CA ASN A 170 13.90 -5.06 -8.72
C ASN A 170 14.93 -4.32 -7.85
N ASN A 171 15.26 -3.08 -8.20
CA ASN A 171 16.09 -2.22 -7.38
C ASN A 171 15.41 -1.89 -6.05
N LEU A 172 14.12 -1.52 -6.06
CA LEU A 172 13.36 -1.22 -4.84
C LEU A 172 13.23 -2.44 -3.92
N ILE A 173 12.78 -3.57 -4.48
CA ILE A 173 12.60 -4.83 -3.73
C ILE A 173 13.91 -5.22 -3.05
N TYR A 174 15.03 -5.15 -3.77
CA TYR A 174 16.33 -5.45 -3.21
C TYR A 174 16.77 -4.47 -2.13
N ILE A 175 16.60 -3.15 -2.31
CA ILE A 175 17.15 -2.19 -1.34
C ILE A 175 16.34 -2.17 -0.05
N PHE A 176 15.02 -2.23 -0.19
CA PHE A 176 14.10 -2.14 0.93
C PHE A 176 13.74 -3.49 1.53
N ASP A 177 14.26 -4.58 0.95
CA ASP A 177 14.02 -5.95 1.40
C ASP A 177 12.54 -6.26 1.54
N LEU A 178 11.77 -5.91 0.51
CA LEU A 178 10.31 -6.03 0.51
C LEU A 178 9.93 -7.49 0.24
N PRO A 179 9.30 -8.21 1.20
CA PRO A 179 8.97 -9.62 1.02
C PRO A 179 7.78 -9.83 0.06
N LYS A 180 6.95 -8.80 -0.14
CA LYS A 180 5.73 -8.85 -0.93
C LYS A 180 5.29 -7.46 -1.37
N ILE A 181 4.45 -7.39 -2.39
CA ILE A 181 3.68 -6.20 -2.74
C ILE A 181 2.46 -6.14 -1.82
N LYS A 182 2.29 -5.03 -1.11
CA LYS A 182 1.16 -4.86 -0.18
C LYS A 182 -0.15 -4.78 -0.96
N GLN A 183 -0.20 -3.97 -2.00
CA GLN A 183 -1.42 -3.79 -2.79
C GLN A 183 -1.11 -3.71 -4.28
N LEU A 184 -1.83 -4.51 -5.06
CA LEU A 184 -1.90 -4.39 -6.50
C LEU A 184 -3.27 -3.83 -6.88
N TYR A 185 -3.27 -2.67 -7.52
CA TYR A 185 -4.46 -1.92 -7.87
C TYR A 185 -4.67 -1.90 -9.39
N PHE A 186 -5.89 -2.21 -9.83
CA PHE A 186 -6.31 -2.08 -11.22
C PHE A 186 -7.51 -1.14 -11.31
N GLU A 187 -7.33 -0.02 -12.00
CA GLU A 187 -8.43 0.82 -12.49
C GLU A 187 -8.70 0.44 -13.94
N LEU A 188 -9.79 -0.29 -14.20
CA LEU A 188 -10.13 -0.78 -15.54
C LEU A 188 -11.34 0.00 -16.08
N THR A 189 -11.37 0.29 -17.37
CA THR A 189 -12.57 0.88 -18.01
C THR A 189 -13.27 -0.18 -18.84
N ASP A 190 -14.60 -0.11 -18.89
CA ASP A 190 -15.43 -0.99 -19.71
C ASP A 190 -14.91 -1.04 -21.16
N GLY A 191 -14.65 -2.25 -21.66
CA GLY A 191 -14.18 -2.51 -23.02
C GLY A 191 -12.69 -2.22 -23.31
N ASN A 192 -11.91 -1.69 -22.36
CA ASN A 192 -10.48 -1.40 -22.58
C ASN A 192 -9.60 -2.07 -21.51
N PHE A 193 -9.40 -3.38 -21.64
CA PHE A 193 -8.33 -4.05 -20.89
C PHE A 193 -7.02 -3.96 -21.70
N ASP A 194 -6.06 -3.22 -21.17
CA ASP A 194 -4.76 -3.09 -21.82
C ASP A 194 -3.94 -4.36 -21.63
N GLU A 195 -4.06 -5.25 -22.61
CA GLU A 195 -3.39 -6.55 -22.61
C GLU A 195 -1.87 -6.39 -22.54
N GLN A 196 -1.30 -5.41 -23.22
CA GLN A 196 0.15 -5.22 -23.26
C GLN A 196 0.69 -4.83 -21.87
N ARG A 197 0.04 -3.88 -21.18
CA ARG A 197 0.41 -3.48 -19.82
C ARG A 197 0.17 -4.60 -18.82
N PHE A 198 -0.91 -5.35 -18.99
CA PHE A 198 -1.17 -6.52 -18.17
C PHE A 198 -0.05 -7.56 -18.30
N GLN A 199 0.36 -7.91 -19.53
CA GLN A 199 1.48 -8.84 -19.74
C GLN A 199 2.80 -8.30 -19.17
N MET A 200 3.08 -7.01 -19.37
CA MET A 200 4.24 -6.36 -18.76
C MET A 200 4.21 -6.49 -17.23
N LEU A 201 3.06 -6.24 -16.59
CA LEU A 201 2.92 -6.39 -15.14
C LEU A 201 3.04 -7.84 -14.67
N LYS A 202 2.47 -8.78 -15.41
CA LYS A 202 2.62 -10.21 -15.14
C LYS A 202 4.09 -10.62 -15.14
N GLU A 203 4.85 -10.20 -16.16
CA GLU A 203 6.29 -10.46 -16.26
C GLU A 203 7.11 -9.70 -15.21
N LEU A 204 6.63 -8.54 -14.78
CA LEU A 204 7.24 -7.72 -13.75
C LEU A 204 7.07 -8.33 -12.36
N LEU A 205 5.90 -8.88 -12.07
CA LEU A 205 5.49 -9.40 -10.75
C LEU A 205 5.65 -10.92 -10.62
N ASN A 206 6.16 -11.59 -11.66
CA ASN A 206 6.35 -13.04 -11.64
C ASN A 206 7.20 -13.49 -10.44
N GLY A 207 6.62 -14.36 -9.59
CA GLY A 207 7.27 -14.87 -8.38
C GLY A 207 7.28 -13.90 -7.19
N ILE A 208 6.66 -12.72 -7.30
CA ILE A 208 6.55 -11.76 -6.21
C ILE A 208 5.17 -11.92 -5.55
N PRO A 209 5.08 -12.27 -4.25
CA PRO A 209 3.80 -12.39 -3.57
C PRO A 209 3.04 -11.06 -3.53
N ILE A 210 1.73 -11.12 -3.70
CA ILE A 210 0.82 -9.98 -3.62
C ILE A 210 -0.16 -10.24 -2.47
N GLU A 211 -0.30 -9.27 -1.58
CA GLU A 211 -1.19 -9.45 -0.42
C GLU A 211 -2.63 -9.04 -0.72
N ASN A 212 -2.83 -7.84 -1.26
CA ASN A 212 -4.14 -7.28 -1.55
C ASN A 212 -4.30 -7.07 -3.06
N LEU A 213 -5.35 -7.64 -3.65
CA LEU A 213 -5.80 -7.28 -4.99
C LEU A 213 -6.98 -6.33 -4.88
N PHE A 214 -6.84 -5.13 -5.42
CA PHE A 214 -7.91 -4.14 -5.47
C PHE A 214 -8.25 -3.81 -6.91
N ILE A 215 -9.50 -4.06 -7.31
CA ILE A 215 -10.01 -3.71 -8.63
C ILE A 215 -11.09 -2.64 -8.46
N LYS A 216 -10.98 -1.58 -9.26
CA LYS A 216 -11.97 -0.51 -9.32
C LYS A 216 -12.36 -0.30 -10.77
N PHE A 217 -13.67 -0.21 -11.01
CA PHE A 217 -14.31 -0.14 -12.33
C PHE A 217 -14.00 -1.40 -13.17
N ASN A 218 -15.03 -2.13 -13.61
CA ASN A 218 -15.04 -3.07 -14.75
C ASN A 218 -16.41 -3.77 -14.85
N THR A 219 -16.97 -3.88 -16.07
CA THR A 219 -18.16 -4.68 -16.36
C THR A 219 -17.86 -6.08 -16.92
N GLU A 220 -16.62 -6.38 -17.32
CA GLU A 220 -16.27 -7.68 -17.90
C GLU A 220 -15.63 -8.61 -16.86
N THR A 221 -16.35 -9.69 -16.55
CA THR A 221 -15.96 -10.73 -15.58
C THR A 221 -14.71 -11.51 -16.00
N ASP A 222 -14.53 -11.74 -17.30
CA ASP A 222 -13.36 -12.44 -17.86
C ASP A 222 -12.04 -11.79 -17.44
N HIS A 223 -11.98 -10.46 -17.41
CA HIS A 223 -10.80 -9.73 -16.95
C HIS A 223 -10.53 -9.93 -15.47
N ILE A 224 -11.56 -9.97 -14.64
CA ILE A 224 -11.43 -10.23 -13.21
C ILE A 224 -10.89 -11.65 -13.01
N VAL A 225 -11.51 -12.66 -13.64
CA VAL A 225 -11.04 -14.06 -13.60
C VAL A 225 -9.58 -14.17 -14.06
N LYS A 226 -9.20 -13.44 -15.11
CA LYS A 226 -7.83 -13.38 -15.61
C LYS A 226 -6.83 -12.82 -14.59
N LEU A 227 -7.21 -11.80 -13.82
CA LEU A 227 -6.38 -11.26 -12.75
C LEU A 227 -6.15 -12.29 -11.63
N PHE A 228 -7.22 -12.96 -11.20
CA PHE A 228 -7.14 -13.98 -10.14
C PHE A 228 -6.32 -15.21 -10.53
N THR A 229 -6.46 -15.67 -11.76
CA THR A 229 -5.67 -16.79 -12.29
C THR A 229 -4.19 -16.43 -12.47
N THR A 230 -3.88 -15.14 -12.62
CA THR A 230 -2.50 -14.67 -12.86
C THR A 230 -1.73 -14.35 -11.58
N PHE A 231 -2.40 -13.88 -10.52
CA PHE A 231 -1.75 -13.44 -9.28
C PHE A 231 -2.06 -14.25 -8.00
N PRO A 232 -2.17 -15.59 -8.02
CA PRO A 232 -2.43 -16.35 -6.80
C PRO A 232 -1.16 -16.51 -5.92
N PRO A 233 -1.32 -16.70 -4.59
CA PRO A 233 -2.56 -16.59 -3.82
C PRO A 233 -2.90 -15.13 -3.46
N ILE A 234 -4.19 -14.81 -3.40
CA ILE A 234 -4.69 -13.48 -2.98
C ILE A 234 -5.35 -13.64 -1.62
N ASN A 235 -4.81 -12.98 -0.60
CA ASN A 235 -5.36 -13.06 0.76
C ASN A 235 -6.50 -12.06 0.99
N TYR A 236 -6.42 -10.89 0.38
CA TYR A 236 -7.41 -9.82 0.56
C TYR A 236 -7.90 -9.37 -0.81
N PHE A 237 -9.21 -9.44 -1.03
CA PHE A 237 -9.82 -9.02 -2.28
C PHE A 237 -10.77 -7.85 -2.06
N LYS A 238 -10.58 -6.79 -2.85
CA LYS A 238 -11.44 -5.61 -2.86
C LYS A 238 -11.95 -5.35 -4.28
N PHE A 239 -13.26 -5.14 -4.42
CA PHE A 239 -13.90 -4.78 -5.68
C PHE A 239 -14.80 -3.56 -5.48
N TRP A 240 -14.39 -2.39 -5.98
CA TRP A 240 -15.14 -1.15 -5.83
C TRP A 240 -15.80 -0.69 -7.12
N HIS A 241 -16.74 -1.51 -7.59
CA HIS A 241 -17.68 -1.14 -8.64
C HIS A 241 -18.94 -2.04 -8.52
N PRO A 242 -20.16 -1.52 -8.66
CA PRO A 242 -21.36 -2.34 -8.55
C PRO A 242 -21.37 -3.51 -9.55
N LEU A 243 -21.25 -4.75 -9.05
CA LEU A 243 -21.47 -5.94 -9.86
C LEU A 243 -22.97 -6.20 -10.04
N LYS A 244 -23.37 -6.46 -11.28
CA LYS A 244 -24.70 -6.99 -11.60
C LYS A 244 -24.82 -8.44 -11.10
N PRO A 245 -26.03 -8.93 -10.81
CA PRO A 245 -26.25 -10.33 -10.39
C PRO A 245 -25.67 -11.38 -11.34
N SER A 246 -25.74 -11.15 -12.66
CA SER A 246 -25.14 -12.06 -13.66
C SER A 246 -23.62 -12.14 -13.51
N GLN A 247 -22.96 -11.01 -13.24
CA GLN A 247 -21.52 -10.95 -13.05
C GLN A 247 -21.09 -11.63 -11.75
N LEU A 248 -21.86 -11.47 -10.66
CA LEU A 248 -21.62 -12.21 -9.42
C LEU A 248 -21.67 -13.73 -9.65
N THR A 249 -22.67 -14.18 -10.42
CA THR A 249 -22.82 -15.60 -10.76
C THR A 249 -21.61 -16.12 -11.54
N GLU A 250 -21.12 -15.35 -12.51
CA GLU A 250 -19.92 -15.70 -13.30
C GLU A 250 -18.63 -15.69 -12.47
N LEU A 251 -18.52 -14.78 -11.51
CA LEU A 251 -17.37 -14.67 -10.60
C LEU A 251 -17.42 -15.64 -9.42
N ARG A 252 -18.49 -16.42 -9.27
CA ARG A 252 -18.66 -17.37 -8.16
C ARG A 252 -17.44 -18.28 -7.93
N PRO A 253 -16.79 -18.89 -8.96
CA PRO A 253 -15.61 -19.73 -8.74
C PRO A 253 -14.42 -18.98 -8.12
N VAL A 254 -14.35 -17.67 -8.33
CA VAL A 254 -13.34 -16.79 -7.76
C VAL A 254 -13.74 -16.33 -6.36
N LEU A 255 -15.00 -15.91 -6.18
CA LEU A 255 -15.51 -15.39 -4.90
C LEU A 255 -15.69 -16.48 -3.82
N SER A 256 -15.82 -17.75 -4.23
CA SER A 256 -15.86 -18.90 -3.32
C SER A 256 -14.46 -19.34 -2.83
N GLN A 257 -13.39 -18.70 -3.29
CA GLN A 257 -12.05 -18.94 -2.73
C GLN A 257 -11.98 -18.40 -1.30
N ARG A 258 -11.16 -19.06 -0.46
CA ARG A 258 -10.98 -18.66 0.94
C ARG A 258 -10.07 -17.44 1.01
N PHE A 259 -10.67 -16.26 1.11
CA PHE A 259 -9.97 -15.01 1.43
C PHE A 259 -9.80 -14.87 2.94
N CYS A 260 -8.83 -14.06 3.37
CA CYS A 260 -8.80 -13.48 4.71
C CYS A 260 -9.80 -12.32 4.82
N GLU A 261 -9.97 -11.55 3.75
CA GLU A 261 -10.94 -10.44 3.68
C GLU A 261 -11.55 -10.34 2.28
N LEU A 262 -12.87 -10.18 2.25
CA LEU A 262 -13.65 -9.94 1.05
C LEU A 262 -14.41 -8.62 1.19
N ASP A 263 -14.11 -7.64 0.34
CA ASP A 263 -14.75 -6.31 0.30
C ASP A 263 -15.36 -6.08 -1.09
N LEU A 264 -16.69 -6.07 -1.19
CA LEU A 264 -17.40 -6.00 -2.47
C LEU A 264 -18.40 -4.83 -2.50
N ILE A 265 -18.37 -4.06 -3.57
CA ILE A 265 -19.49 -3.19 -3.97
C ILE A 265 -20.36 -3.97 -4.94
N ALA A 266 -21.45 -4.55 -4.47
CA ALA A 266 -22.31 -5.35 -5.33
C ALA A 266 -23.69 -5.53 -4.71
N ASP A 267 -24.68 -5.69 -5.57
CA ASP A 267 -26.01 -6.12 -5.15
C ASP A 267 -26.02 -7.62 -4.92
N VAL A 268 -25.34 -7.98 -3.85
CA VAL A 268 -25.25 -9.35 -3.36
C VAL A 268 -26.63 -9.73 -2.84
N SER A 269 -27.25 -10.73 -3.46
CA SER A 269 -28.47 -11.34 -2.93
C SER A 269 -28.15 -12.16 -1.68
N LEU A 270 -29.18 -12.58 -0.95
CA LEU A 270 -29.00 -13.49 0.18
C LEU A 270 -28.25 -14.76 -0.22
N ASP A 271 -28.61 -15.37 -1.35
CA ASP A 271 -28.01 -16.62 -1.82
C ASP A 271 -26.52 -16.43 -2.14
N GLU A 272 -26.15 -15.33 -2.80
CA GLU A 272 -24.74 -15.04 -3.08
C GLU A 272 -23.94 -14.81 -1.79
N LEU A 273 -24.52 -14.12 -0.80
CA LEU A 273 -23.86 -13.89 0.49
C LEU A 273 -23.61 -15.20 1.24
N LEU A 274 -24.59 -16.12 1.24
CA LEU A 274 -24.46 -17.44 1.87
C LEU A 274 -23.39 -18.34 1.22
N LEU A 275 -23.06 -18.10 -0.05
CA LEU A 275 -22.07 -18.87 -0.81
C LEU A 275 -20.64 -18.34 -0.67
N THR A 276 -20.45 -17.16 -0.09
CA THR A 276 -19.11 -16.60 0.14
C THR A 276 -18.38 -17.33 1.29
N SER A 277 -17.06 -17.45 1.18
CA SER A 277 -16.22 -18.08 2.20
C SER A 277 -15.05 -17.16 2.59
N SER A 278 -15.23 -16.39 3.65
CA SER A 278 -14.19 -15.52 4.20
C SER A 278 -14.50 -15.28 5.68
N PRO A 279 -13.48 -15.22 6.57
CA PRO A 279 -13.70 -14.87 7.97
C PRO A 279 -14.12 -13.42 8.13
N ARG A 280 -13.78 -12.56 7.16
CA ARG A 280 -14.21 -11.17 7.12
C ARG A 280 -14.88 -10.83 5.79
N ILE A 281 -16.13 -10.38 5.88
CA ILE A 281 -16.93 -9.96 4.72
C ILE A 281 -17.39 -8.52 4.93
N GLN A 282 -17.16 -7.67 3.94
CA GLN A 282 -17.71 -6.33 3.84
C GLN A 282 -18.42 -6.21 2.50
N ILE A 283 -19.71 -5.87 2.54
CA ILE A 283 -20.50 -5.71 1.33
C ILE A 283 -21.24 -4.38 1.31
N ILE A 284 -21.25 -3.77 0.15
CA ILE A 284 -22.07 -2.59 -0.14
C ILE A 284 -23.20 -3.07 -1.05
N SER A 285 -24.38 -3.32 -0.47
CA SER A 285 -25.54 -3.85 -1.19
C SER A 285 -26.75 -2.94 -0.96
N HIS A 286 -27.43 -2.55 -2.03
CA HIS A 286 -28.65 -1.75 -1.94
C HIS A 286 -29.93 -2.60 -1.99
N ILE A 287 -29.81 -3.86 -2.42
CA ILE A 287 -30.95 -4.77 -2.58
C ILE A 287 -31.30 -5.55 -1.32
N LEU A 288 -30.32 -5.81 -0.43
CA LEU A 288 -30.54 -6.63 0.76
C LEU A 288 -31.55 -5.99 1.71
N THR A 289 -32.73 -6.58 1.79
CA THR A 289 -33.80 -6.15 2.68
C THR A 289 -33.50 -6.51 4.14
N ASP A 290 -34.15 -5.82 5.08
CA ASP A 290 -34.00 -6.10 6.51
C ASP A 290 -34.39 -7.55 6.83
N LYS A 291 -35.39 -8.06 6.10
CA LYS A 291 -35.85 -9.45 6.18
C LYS A 291 -34.80 -10.45 5.67
N GLU A 292 -34.11 -10.15 4.57
CA GLU A 292 -33.03 -11.02 4.08
C GLU A 292 -31.84 -11.04 5.02
N ILE A 293 -31.48 -9.90 5.62
CA ILE A 293 -30.45 -9.84 6.66
C ILE A 293 -30.87 -10.67 7.88
N ASN A 294 -32.13 -10.58 8.33
CA ASN A 294 -32.67 -11.43 9.38
C ASN A 294 -32.52 -12.92 9.05
N VAL A 295 -32.88 -13.31 7.83
CA VAL A 295 -32.75 -14.70 7.36
C VAL A 295 -31.27 -15.12 7.33
N PHE A 296 -30.37 -14.28 6.86
CA PHE A 296 -28.93 -14.53 6.89
C PHE A 296 -28.44 -14.82 8.32
N LEU A 297 -28.76 -13.93 9.27
CA LEU A 297 -28.34 -14.08 10.66
C LEU A 297 -28.89 -15.39 11.27
N LYS A 298 -30.13 -15.76 10.99
CA LYS A 298 -30.72 -17.04 11.44
C LYS A 298 -29.96 -18.25 10.89
N HIS A 299 -29.54 -18.20 9.62
CA HIS A 299 -28.72 -19.27 9.02
C HIS A 299 -27.33 -19.35 9.66
N TRP A 300 -26.70 -18.20 9.90
CA TRP A 300 -25.40 -18.14 10.57
C TRP A 300 -25.48 -18.68 12.00
N MET A 301 -26.52 -18.31 12.75
CA MET A 301 -26.80 -18.86 14.08
C MET A 301 -27.07 -20.38 14.07
N ALA A 302 -27.64 -20.90 12.98
CA ALA A 302 -27.82 -22.33 12.80
C ALA A 302 -26.52 -23.08 12.45
N GLY A 303 -25.41 -22.37 12.22
CA GLY A 303 -24.09 -22.94 11.95
C GLY A 303 -23.65 -22.89 10.50
N LEU A 304 -24.37 -22.18 9.61
CA LEU A 304 -23.85 -21.88 8.27
C LEU A 304 -22.70 -20.88 8.38
N GLN A 305 -21.68 -21.03 7.51
CA GLN A 305 -20.47 -20.20 7.50
C GLN A 305 -19.75 -20.13 8.87
N PRO A 306 -19.30 -21.27 9.43
CA PRO A 306 -18.68 -21.32 10.76
C PRO A 306 -17.36 -20.55 10.86
N GLU A 307 -16.71 -20.30 9.72
CA GLU A 307 -15.46 -19.54 9.64
C GLU A 307 -15.69 -18.01 9.63
N LEU A 308 -16.94 -17.55 9.44
CA LEU A 308 -17.26 -16.12 9.42
C LEU A 308 -17.12 -15.56 10.83
N GLU A 309 -16.28 -14.55 10.99
CA GLU A 309 -15.98 -13.89 12.26
C GLU A 309 -16.41 -12.42 12.24
N TYR A 310 -16.49 -11.80 11.06
CA TYR A 310 -16.94 -10.42 10.89
C TYR A 310 -17.75 -10.23 9.61
N LEU A 311 -18.92 -9.60 9.75
CA LEU A 311 -19.76 -9.16 8.64
C LEU A 311 -20.07 -7.67 8.79
N ALA A 312 -19.85 -6.89 7.74
CA ALA A 312 -20.42 -5.55 7.62
C ALA A 312 -21.21 -5.39 6.33
N ILE A 313 -22.40 -4.82 6.45
CA ILE A 313 -23.27 -4.48 5.33
C ILE A 313 -23.49 -2.98 5.36
N PHE A 314 -23.27 -2.35 4.22
CA PHE A 314 -23.40 -0.91 4.06
C PHE A 314 -24.42 -0.56 2.97
N ASN A 315 -25.08 0.57 3.16
CA ASN A 315 -26.00 1.18 2.21
C ASN A 315 -25.64 2.66 2.04
N TYR A 316 -25.06 3.02 0.88
CA TYR A 316 -24.61 4.39 0.56
C TYR A 316 -25.53 5.10 -0.45
N LEU A 317 -26.24 4.34 -1.27
CA LEU A 317 -26.94 4.87 -2.44
C LEU A 317 -28.41 5.16 -2.16
N THR A 318 -28.98 4.49 -1.16
CA THR A 318 -30.35 4.72 -0.75
C THR A 318 -30.33 5.38 0.61
N ASN A 319 -31.20 6.37 0.85
CA ASN A 319 -31.39 6.97 2.18
C ASN A 319 -32.07 5.99 3.17
N ARG A 320 -32.05 4.69 2.88
CA ARG A 320 -32.63 3.65 3.73
C ARG A 320 -31.72 3.44 4.93
N VAL A 321 -32.33 3.53 6.10
CA VAL A 321 -31.71 3.18 7.39
C VAL A 321 -32.09 1.74 7.70
N PHE A 322 -31.12 0.91 8.12
CA PHE A 322 -31.41 -0.44 8.60
C PHE A 322 -32.32 -0.38 9.82
N ASN A 323 -33.40 -1.15 9.83
CA ASN A 323 -34.32 -1.22 10.96
C ASN A 323 -33.91 -2.35 11.92
N PRO A 324 -33.36 -2.04 13.12
CA PRO A 324 -32.91 -3.08 14.04
C PRO A 324 -34.03 -4.03 14.47
N ASN A 325 -35.25 -3.51 14.66
CA ASN A 325 -36.39 -4.33 15.09
C ASN A 325 -36.78 -5.37 14.04
N ALA A 326 -36.75 -5.01 12.76
CA ALA A 326 -37.05 -5.93 11.67
C ALA A 326 -35.92 -6.96 11.46
N ILE A 327 -34.66 -6.51 11.57
CA ILE A 327 -33.49 -7.40 11.41
C ILE A 327 -33.38 -8.41 12.55
N LEU A 328 -33.75 -8.03 13.78
CA LEU A 328 -33.66 -8.88 14.97
C LEU A 328 -34.96 -9.65 15.27
N GLU A 329 -35.97 -9.59 14.39
CA GLU A 329 -37.25 -10.25 14.61
C GLU A 329 -37.09 -11.77 14.75
N GLY A 330 -37.48 -12.30 15.92
CA GLY A 330 -37.35 -13.71 16.26
C GLY A 330 -35.91 -14.19 16.45
N ILE A 331 -34.94 -13.27 16.62
CA ILE A 331 -33.57 -13.58 17.01
C ILE A 331 -33.41 -13.27 18.50
N PRO A 332 -33.12 -14.26 19.36
CA PRO A 332 -32.75 -14.01 20.75
C PRO A 332 -31.52 -13.10 20.82
N HIS A 333 -31.64 -11.99 21.54
CA HIS A 333 -30.57 -11.01 21.68
C HIS A 333 -30.64 -10.31 23.04
N GLU A 334 -29.50 -9.80 23.50
CA GLU A 334 -29.40 -8.96 24.69
C GLU A 334 -28.83 -7.59 24.33
N ILE A 335 -29.44 -6.54 24.86
CA ILE A 335 -28.90 -5.18 24.75
C ILE A 335 -27.80 -5.06 25.80
N ALA A 336 -26.58 -4.80 25.37
CA ALA A 336 -25.47 -4.66 26.28
C ALA A 336 -25.53 -3.33 27.05
N PRO A 337 -24.91 -3.28 28.25
CA PRO A 337 -24.86 -2.06 29.06
C PRO A 337 -24.27 -0.87 28.29
N PRO A 338 -24.81 0.35 28.45
CA PRO A 338 -24.38 1.53 27.69
C PRO A 338 -22.95 1.99 28.02
N ASP A 339 -22.40 1.53 29.14
CA ASP A 339 -21.03 1.75 29.58
C ASP A 339 -20.03 0.72 29.03
N ARG A 340 -20.50 -0.35 28.36
CA ARG A 340 -19.61 -1.29 27.67
C ARG A 340 -18.92 -0.58 26.52
N GLU A 341 -17.62 -0.37 26.65
CA GLU A 341 -16.77 0.17 25.59
C GLU A 341 -16.02 -0.93 24.85
N PHE A 342 -15.95 -0.81 23.52
CA PHE A 342 -15.21 -1.73 22.68
C PHE A 342 -14.79 -1.06 21.38
N ASP A 343 -13.74 -1.59 20.77
CA ASP A 343 -13.34 -1.25 19.42
C ASP A 343 -13.79 -2.39 18.49
N MET A 344 -14.44 -2.06 17.38
CA MET A 344 -14.86 -3.02 16.36
C MET A 344 -14.20 -2.65 15.03
N CYS A 345 -13.86 -3.67 14.23
CA CYS A 345 -13.14 -3.50 12.97
C CYS A 345 -13.75 -2.41 12.07
N GLY A 346 -12.93 -1.44 11.67
CA GLY A 346 -13.33 -0.33 10.80
C GLY A 346 -14.32 0.65 11.44
N MET A 347 -14.39 0.70 12.77
CA MET A 347 -15.21 1.64 13.54
C MET A 347 -14.37 2.39 14.56
N THR A 348 -14.86 3.55 14.98
CA THR A 348 -14.39 4.22 16.19
C THR A 348 -14.80 3.41 17.42
N SER A 349 -14.31 3.77 18.60
CA SER A 349 -14.76 3.16 19.85
C SER A 349 -16.27 3.31 20.00
N GLU A 350 -16.95 2.18 20.16
CA GLU A 350 -18.40 2.08 20.29
C GLU A 350 -18.79 1.81 21.75
N ARG A 351 -20.05 2.11 22.07
CA ARG A 351 -20.65 1.86 23.38
C ARG A 351 -21.93 1.04 23.27
N GLY A 352 -22.16 0.12 24.22
CA GLY A 352 -23.33 -0.74 24.20
C GLY A 352 -23.23 -1.83 23.14
N GLY A 353 -24.12 -1.84 22.15
CA GLY A 353 -24.24 -2.91 21.14
C GLY A 353 -25.25 -3.99 21.52
N ILE A 354 -25.55 -4.87 20.56
CA ILE A 354 -26.57 -5.92 20.72
C ILE A 354 -25.91 -7.28 20.58
N ASP A 355 -25.97 -8.09 21.62
CA ASP A 355 -25.34 -9.39 21.64
C ASP A 355 -26.30 -10.46 21.13
N ILE A 356 -25.77 -11.35 20.30
CA ILE A 356 -26.42 -12.57 19.83
C ILE A 356 -25.50 -13.77 20.10
N TRP A 357 -26.06 -14.98 20.01
CA TRP A 357 -25.32 -16.23 20.15
C TRP A 357 -25.46 -17.05 18.87
N LEU A 358 -24.32 -17.30 18.25
CA LEU A 358 -24.20 -18.17 17.09
C LEU A 358 -24.23 -19.64 17.52
N HIS A 359 -24.04 -20.53 16.56
CA HIS A 359 -23.93 -21.96 16.81
C HIS A 359 -22.88 -22.26 17.91
N GLN A 360 -23.15 -23.26 18.76
CA GLN A 360 -22.32 -23.63 19.92
C GLN A 360 -22.20 -22.56 21.02
N GLY A 361 -23.03 -21.51 21.00
CA GLY A 361 -23.03 -20.47 22.04
C GLY A 361 -21.94 -19.42 21.87
N ILE A 362 -21.28 -19.38 20.70
CA ILE A 362 -20.30 -18.35 20.36
C ILE A 362 -21.00 -16.99 20.35
N LYS A 363 -20.49 -16.04 21.13
CA LYS A 363 -21.09 -14.71 21.27
C LYS A 363 -20.64 -13.79 20.13
N ALA A 364 -21.56 -13.01 19.57
CA ALA A 364 -21.25 -11.95 18.61
C ALA A 364 -21.99 -10.67 18.98
N THR A 365 -21.41 -9.52 18.67
CA THR A 365 -22.03 -8.20 18.89
C THR A 365 -22.39 -7.56 17.56
N ILE A 366 -23.62 -7.08 17.47
CA ILE A 366 -24.19 -6.30 16.39
C ILE A 366 -24.16 -4.82 16.76
N VAL A 367 -23.72 -3.99 15.83
CA VAL A 367 -23.78 -2.53 15.90
C VAL A 367 -24.49 -2.00 14.66
N PHE A 368 -25.44 -1.11 14.88
CA PHE A 368 -26.09 -0.32 13.85
C PHE A 368 -25.53 1.09 13.91
N ALA A 369 -25.03 1.59 12.79
CA ALA A 369 -24.47 2.93 12.70
C ALA A 369 -25.07 3.66 11.49
N GLN A 370 -25.28 4.97 11.69
CA GLN A 370 -25.70 5.89 10.64
C GLN A 370 -24.70 7.05 10.61
N ILE A 371 -23.90 7.13 9.56
CA ILE A 371 -22.89 8.20 9.40
C ILE A 371 -23.23 8.94 8.11
N ASN A 372 -23.64 10.20 8.24
CA ASN A 372 -24.17 10.99 7.12
C ASN A 372 -25.31 10.23 6.42
N ASN A 373 -25.16 9.97 5.11
CA ASN A 373 -26.13 9.23 4.30
C ASN A 373 -25.83 7.73 4.22
N ILE A 374 -24.95 7.21 5.09
CA ILE A 374 -24.50 5.83 5.06
C ILE A 374 -25.12 5.10 6.23
N SER A 375 -25.95 4.10 5.94
CA SER A 375 -26.40 3.14 6.94
C SER A 375 -25.47 1.93 6.95
N LYS A 376 -25.13 1.44 8.13
CA LYS A 376 -24.21 0.33 8.33
C LYS A 376 -24.74 -0.59 9.43
N ILE A 377 -24.69 -1.89 9.18
CA ILE A 377 -24.76 -2.92 10.21
C ILE A 377 -23.42 -3.63 10.25
N SER A 378 -22.90 -3.89 11.45
CA SER A 378 -21.69 -4.69 11.65
C SER A 378 -21.89 -5.71 12.74
N ILE A 379 -21.40 -6.91 12.49
CA ILE A 379 -21.48 -8.04 13.39
C ILE A 379 -20.07 -8.58 13.53
N ALA A 380 -19.58 -8.71 14.76
CA ALA A 380 -18.27 -9.29 15.04
C ALA A 380 -18.38 -10.33 16.15
N VAL A 381 -17.75 -11.48 15.91
CA VAL A 381 -17.63 -12.59 16.87
C VAL A 381 -16.63 -12.20 17.97
N HIS A 382 -16.98 -12.48 19.23
CA HIS A 382 -16.12 -12.22 20.39
C HIS A 382 -14.85 -13.08 20.32
N ASP A 383 -13.81 -12.66 21.02
CA ASP A 383 -12.50 -13.34 21.05
C ASP A 383 -11.80 -13.46 19.68
N THR A 384 -12.19 -12.61 18.72
CA THR A 384 -11.54 -12.48 17.41
C THR A 384 -10.77 -11.15 17.32
N GLU A 385 -9.92 -11.00 16.31
CA GLU A 385 -9.22 -9.73 16.05
C GLU A 385 -10.15 -8.58 15.63
N TYR A 386 -11.43 -8.88 15.36
CA TYR A 386 -12.40 -7.92 14.83
C TYR A 386 -13.19 -7.17 15.90
N ILE A 387 -13.10 -7.59 17.17
CA ILE A 387 -13.71 -6.91 18.30
C ILE A 387 -12.83 -7.03 19.55
N SER A 388 -12.55 -5.91 20.19
CA SER A 388 -11.78 -5.86 21.43
C SER A 388 -12.50 -5.00 22.47
N PHE A 389 -12.79 -5.59 23.62
CA PHE A 389 -13.42 -4.92 24.76
C PHE A 389 -12.39 -4.21 25.61
N LYS A 390 -12.76 -3.07 26.21
CA LYS A 390 -11.88 -2.25 27.06
C LYS A 390 -12.06 -2.51 28.54
#